data_AF-A0A522DD07-F1
#
_entry.id   AF-A0A522DD07-F1
#
_cell.length_a   1.000
_cell.length_b   1.000
_cell.length_c   1.000
_cell.angle_alpha   90.00
_cell.angle_beta   90.00
_cell.angle_gamma   90.00
#
_symmetry.space_group_name_H-M   'P 1'
#
loop_
_entity.id
_entity.type
_entity.pdbx_description
1 polymer ?
#
loop_
_entity_poly.entity_id
_entity_poly.type
_entity_poly.pdbx_seq_one_letter_code
_entity_poly.pdbx_strand_id
1 'polypeptide(L)'
;MVQPSRPWPKPSPYDDMLSELIASGDIARVREYFDSVFWENRQERPGWGHLRIALLREDRPMLRLLHTWGATPTDDDMAKFRAVARDKYPDYVRILRSAGLRPSNTVWEELPSSGTPTAADEALFSETNFKNAAAQMLDRVPQEWRRLLQTFQAAGADEAVIAGGALRDLFNERQIKDVDIFLRSQGSQKKNKKFLKEVFEAAGLDVVAQDCGYDGYSRLMEKFPQPRTEAAAADTNGVTRERKMESWKVMAGPAKTEYNIIFVEDALDKRLAQETSRREQRSLFTGGLLDSFDIGLCQIACDGQEVVSTPAYRDDVKHQRVSLLRPNIGTEEHLQRVARKYDGWQLNAEAQKALTPKPPSPPRHPLHIRTWY
;
A
#
# COMPACT_ATOMS: atom_id res chain seq x y z
N MET A 1 -45.01 10.53 3.54
CA MET A 1 -45.31 9.37 2.67
C MET A 1 -44.75 8.12 3.33
N VAL A 2 -45.59 7.20 3.78
CA VAL A 2 -45.17 5.92 4.38
C VAL A 2 -44.66 5.04 3.23
N GLN A 3 -43.39 4.62 3.28
CA GLN A 3 -42.89 3.68 2.28
C GLN A 3 -43.64 2.35 2.42
N PRO A 4 -44.12 1.75 1.31
CA PRO A 4 -44.78 0.46 1.38
C PRO A 4 -43.82 -0.57 1.96
N SER A 5 -44.27 -1.28 2.99
CA SER A 5 -43.56 -2.40 3.57
C SER A 5 -43.29 -3.43 2.48
N ARG A 6 -42.01 -3.76 2.27
CA ARG A 6 -41.62 -4.81 1.32
C ARG A 6 -42.28 -6.13 1.75
N PRO A 7 -42.80 -6.92 0.79
CA PRO A 7 -43.36 -8.23 1.09
C PRO A 7 -42.31 -9.11 1.78
N TRP A 8 -42.74 -9.88 2.77
CA TRP A 8 -41.90 -10.83 3.49
C TRP A 8 -41.25 -11.81 2.49
N PRO A 9 -39.92 -12.03 2.57
CA PRO A 9 -39.25 -12.96 1.67
C PRO A 9 -39.80 -14.37 1.85
N LYS A 10 -39.83 -15.14 0.74
CA LYS A 10 -40.10 -16.58 0.77
C LYS A 10 -39.12 -17.26 1.73
N PRO A 11 -39.51 -18.36 2.41
CA PRO A 11 -38.60 -19.08 3.29
C PRO A 11 -37.33 -19.46 2.52
N SER A 12 -36.20 -18.96 3.00
CA SER A 12 -34.88 -19.17 2.45
C SER A 12 -34.47 -20.63 2.63
N PRO A 13 -33.75 -21.25 1.68
CA PRO A 13 -33.19 -22.60 1.87
C PRO A 13 -32.01 -22.62 2.88
N TYR A 14 -31.66 -21.47 3.46
CA TYR A 14 -30.59 -21.31 4.43
C TYR A 14 -31.15 -21.13 5.84
N ASP A 15 -30.44 -21.68 6.83
CA ASP A 15 -30.87 -21.69 8.23
C ASP A 15 -30.75 -20.32 8.92
N ASP A 16 -30.01 -19.37 8.31
CA ASP A 16 -29.74 -18.05 8.87
C ASP A 16 -29.60 -16.95 7.80
N MET A 17 -29.76 -15.69 8.22
CA MET A 17 -29.73 -14.52 7.34
C MET A 17 -28.35 -14.26 6.73
N LEU A 18 -27.25 -14.54 7.44
CA LEU A 18 -25.90 -14.33 6.94
C LEU A 18 -25.61 -15.28 5.78
N SER A 19 -26.01 -16.54 5.89
CA SER A 19 -25.93 -17.54 4.82
C SER A 19 -26.67 -17.10 3.56
N GLU A 20 -27.87 -16.51 3.69
CA GLU A 20 -28.62 -15.96 2.55
C GLU A 20 -27.89 -14.78 1.88
N LEU A 21 -27.36 -13.85 2.68
CA LEU A 21 -26.61 -12.70 2.16
C LEU A 21 -25.34 -13.15 1.42
N ILE A 22 -24.60 -14.12 1.95
CA ILE A 22 -23.42 -14.68 1.31
C ILE A 22 -23.79 -15.40 0.01
N ALA A 23 -24.88 -16.18 0.03
CA ALA A 23 -25.37 -16.88 -1.14
C ALA A 23 -25.79 -15.93 -2.27
N SER A 24 -26.24 -14.71 -1.94
CA SER A 24 -26.54 -13.66 -2.92
C SER A 24 -25.30 -13.10 -3.62
N GLY A 25 -24.12 -13.18 -2.99
CA GLY A 25 -22.87 -12.59 -3.47
C GLY A 25 -22.74 -11.09 -3.26
N ASP A 26 -23.67 -10.47 -2.54
CA ASP A 26 -23.64 -9.02 -2.26
C ASP A 26 -22.73 -8.72 -1.05
N ILE A 27 -21.45 -8.49 -1.32
CA ILE A 27 -20.45 -8.18 -0.29
C ILE A 27 -20.76 -6.90 0.50
N ALA A 28 -21.42 -5.91 -0.12
CA ALA A 28 -21.77 -4.67 0.56
C ALA A 28 -22.80 -4.94 1.66
N ARG A 29 -23.82 -5.74 1.37
CA ARG A 29 -24.84 -6.12 2.36
C ARG A 29 -24.29 -7.02 3.45
N VAL A 30 -23.35 -7.92 3.15
CA VAL A 30 -22.66 -8.71 4.18
C VAL A 30 -21.81 -7.82 5.10
N ARG A 31 -21.17 -6.76 4.57
CA ARG A 31 -20.47 -5.76 5.40
C ARG A 31 -21.43 -4.98 6.30
N GLU A 32 -22.52 -4.47 5.76
CA GLU A 32 -23.56 -3.78 6.53
C GLU A 32 -24.11 -4.67 7.66
N TYR A 33 -24.31 -5.96 7.36
CA TYR A 33 -24.71 -6.94 8.36
C TYR A 33 -23.67 -7.07 9.48
N PHE A 34 -22.40 -7.25 9.13
CA PHE A 34 -21.34 -7.37 10.12
C PHE A 34 -21.16 -6.08 10.95
N ASP A 35 -21.29 -4.91 10.33
CA ASP A 35 -21.30 -3.63 11.05
C ASP A 35 -22.44 -3.61 12.07
N SER A 36 -23.66 -4.01 11.69
CA SER A 36 -24.79 -4.09 12.63
C SER A 36 -24.52 -5.06 13.79
N VAL A 37 -23.94 -6.24 13.53
CA VAL A 37 -23.57 -7.24 14.56
C VAL A 37 -22.56 -6.64 15.55
N PHE A 38 -21.58 -5.89 15.05
CA PHE A 38 -20.57 -5.25 15.91
C PHE A 38 -21.13 -4.10 16.73
N TRP A 39 -21.91 -3.20 16.12
CA TRP A 39 -22.49 -2.06 16.82
C TRP A 39 -23.57 -2.46 17.83
N GLU A 40 -24.31 -3.54 17.57
CA GLU A 40 -25.32 -4.09 18.47
C GLU A 40 -24.76 -5.11 19.48
N ASN A 41 -23.45 -5.37 19.44
CA ASN A 41 -22.76 -6.34 20.29
C ASN A 41 -23.40 -7.75 20.26
N ARG A 42 -23.84 -8.19 19.08
CA ARG A 42 -24.36 -9.54 18.88
C ARG A 42 -23.19 -10.54 18.85
N GLN A 43 -23.40 -11.74 19.42
CA GLN A 43 -22.37 -12.80 19.46
C GLN A 43 -22.25 -13.61 18.15
N GLU A 44 -22.90 -13.15 17.09
CA GLU A 44 -22.88 -13.85 15.81
C GLU A 44 -21.50 -13.76 15.15
N ARG A 45 -20.99 -14.91 14.72
CA ARG A 45 -19.70 -15.04 14.04
C ARG A 45 -19.82 -15.96 12.83
N PRO A 46 -19.16 -15.64 11.71
CA PRO A 46 -19.15 -16.54 10.58
C PRO A 46 -18.33 -17.79 10.91
N GLY A 47 -18.93 -18.98 10.78
CA GLY A 47 -18.22 -20.27 10.80
C GLY A 47 -17.92 -20.87 9.42
N TRP A 48 -17.52 -22.14 9.42
CA TRP A 48 -17.22 -22.92 8.20
C TRP A 48 -18.36 -22.97 7.18
N GLY A 49 -19.62 -23.09 7.64
CA GLY A 49 -20.78 -23.11 6.74
C GLY A 49 -20.83 -21.91 5.79
N HIS A 50 -20.58 -20.72 6.33
CA HIS A 50 -20.51 -19.47 5.57
C HIS A 50 -19.33 -19.44 4.58
N LEU A 51 -18.13 -19.86 5.03
CA LEU A 51 -16.96 -19.97 4.15
C LEU A 51 -17.22 -20.95 3.00
N ARG A 52 -17.86 -22.09 3.28
CA ARG A 52 -18.19 -23.09 2.26
C ARG A 52 -19.13 -22.53 1.20
N ILE A 53 -20.14 -21.72 1.56
CA ILE A 53 -21.03 -21.06 0.59
C ILE A 53 -20.22 -20.13 -0.33
N ALA A 54 -19.38 -19.28 0.25
CA ALA A 54 -18.52 -18.37 -0.52
C ALA A 54 -17.51 -19.13 -1.40
N LEU A 55 -16.95 -20.23 -0.89
CA LEU A 55 -15.98 -21.07 -1.60
C LEU A 55 -16.60 -21.79 -2.79
N LEU A 56 -17.79 -22.36 -2.64
CA LEU A 56 -18.52 -23.01 -3.74
C LEU A 56 -18.87 -22.03 -4.86
N ARG A 57 -19.04 -20.74 -4.53
CA ARG A 57 -19.23 -19.65 -5.48
C ARG A 57 -17.93 -19.08 -6.04
N GLU A 58 -16.78 -19.54 -5.55
CA GLU A 58 -15.45 -19.06 -5.92
C GLU A 58 -15.27 -17.53 -5.65
N ASP A 59 -16.02 -16.99 -4.68
CA ASP A 59 -16.08 -15.56 -4.34
C ASP A 59 -14.94 -15.16 -3.37
N ARG A 60 -13.79 -14.79 -3.94
CA ARG A 60 -12.58 -14.42 -3.17
C ARG A 60 -12.78 -13.20 -2.26
N PRO A 61 -13.40 -12.08 -2.72
CA PRO A 61 -13.69 -10.95 -1.84
C PRO A 61 -14.53 -11.35 -0.62
N MET A 62 -15.56 -12.18 -0.81
CA MET A 62 -16.39 -12.66 0.29
C MET A 62 -15.60 -13.55 1.26
N LEU A 63 -14.79 -14.48 0.76
CA LEU A 63 -13.92 -15.33 1.60
C LEU A 63 -12.98 -14.50 2.49
N ARG A 64 -12.37 -13.44 1.96
CA ARG A 64 -11.49 -12.53 2.73
C ARG A 64 -12.25 -11.77 3.81
N LEU A 65 -13.45 -11.30 3.48
CA LEU A 65 -14.32 -10.64 4.45
C LEU A 65 -14.65 -11.60 5.61
N LEU A 66 -15.12 -12.81 5.29
CA LEU A 66 -15.44 -13.82 6.30
C LEU A 66 -14.23 -14.19 7.16
N HIS A 67 -13.05 -14.33 6.56
CA HIS A 67 -11.82 -14.58 7.30
C HIS A 67 -11.48 -13.43 8.26
N THR A 68 -11.63 -12.18 7.83
CA THR A 68 -11.39 -11.00 8.69
C THR A 68 -12.29 -11.02 9.94
N TRP A 69 -13.48 -11.62 9.81
CA TRP A 69 -14.44 -11.81 10.90
C TRP A 69 -14.28 -13.11 11.68
N GLY A 70 -13.14 -13.79 11.52
CA GLY A 70 -12.73 -14.94 12.31
C GLY A 70 -13.17 -16.30 11.76
N ALA A 71 -13.78 -16.34 10.57
CA ALA A 71 -14.11 -17.62 9.96
C ALA A 71 -12.82 -18.31 9.50
N THR A 72 -12.57 -19.51 10.02
CA THR A 72 -11.46 -20.37 9.59
C THR A 72 -11.96 -21.80 9.41
N PRO A 73 -11.53 -22.49 8.34
CA PRO A 73 -11.82 -23.91 8.19
C PRO A 73 -10.94 -24.73 9.13
N THR A 74 -11.51 -25.74 9.78
CA THR A 74 -10.71 -26.75 10.49
C THR A 74 -10.18 -27.80 9.51
N ASP A 75 -9.19 -28.60 9.94
CA ASP A 75 -8.68 -29.69 9.12
C ASP A 75 -9.76 -30.77 8.86
N ASP A 76 -10.66 -31.00 9.83
CA ASP A 76 -11.81 -31.92 9.69
C ASP A 76 -12.85 -31.41 8.69
N ASP A 77 -13.18 -30.11 8.72
CA ASP A 77 -14.07 -29.48 7.74
C ASP A 77 -13.59 -29.73 6.30
N MET A 78 -12.28 -29.78 6.13
CA MET A 78 -11.64 -29.78 4.82
C MET A 78 -11.38 -31.18 4.32
N ALA A 79 -11.11 -32.12 5.21
CA ALA A 79 -11.22 -33.54 4.92
C ALA A 79 -12.64 -33.90 4.43
N LYS A 80 -13.68 -33.40 5.12
CA LYS A 80 -15.08 -33.59 4.69
C LYS A 80 -15.37 -32.93 3.35
N PHE A 81 -14.89 -31.70 3.15
CA PHE A 81 -15.09 -30.99 1.90
C PHE A 81 -14.40 -31.69 0.71
N ARG A 82 -13.20 -32.25 0.93
CA ARG A 82 -12.48 -33.05 -0.07
C ARG A 82 -13.27 -34.26 -0.53
N ALA A 83 -13.94 -34.94 0.39
CA ALA A 83 -14.75 -36.10 0.06
C ALA A 83 -15.94 -35.73 -0.86
N VAL A 84 -16.51 -34.54 -0.67
CA VAL A 84 -17.67 -34.06 -1.45
C VAL A 84 -17.27 -33.42 -2.78
N ALA A 85 -16.16 -32.67 -2.80
CA ALA A 85 -15.72 -31.87 -3.94
C ALA A 85 -14.38 -32.37 -4.51
N ARG A 86 -14.21 -33.69 -4.63
CA ARG A 86 -12.92 -34.33 -4.92
C ARG A 86 -12.19 -33.73 -6.12
N ASP A 87 -12.89 -33.50 -7.22
CA ASP A 87 -12.29 -33.05 -8.48
C ASP A 87 -11.87 -31.58 -8.45
N LYS A 88 -12.67 -30.72 -7.81
CA LYS A 88 -12.39 -29.27 -7.67
C LYS A 88 -11.56 -28.92 -6.43
N TYR A 89 -11.30 -29.89 -5.56
CA TYR A 89 -10.64 -29.64 -4.28
C TYR A 89 -9.31 -28.87 -4.42
N PRO A 90 -8.40 -29.22 -5.35
CA PRO A 90 -7.13 -28.49 -5.51
C PRO A 90 -7.33 -27.00 -5.82
N ASP A 91 -8.33 -26.65 -6.64
CA ASP A 91 -8.62 -25.26 -7.00
C ASP A 91 -9.25 -24.51 -5.83
N TYR A 92 -10.13 -25.17 -5.06
CA TYR A 92 -10.67 -24.57 -3.84
C TYR A 92 -9.59 -24.28 -2.79
N VAL A 93 -8.59 -25.15 -2.65
CA VAL A 93 -7.43 -24.88 -1.79
C VAL A 93 -6.66 -23.65 -2.28
N ARG A 94 -6.44 -23.50 -3.59
CA ARG A 94 -5.79 -22.31 -4.15
C ARG A 94 -6.59 -21.03 -3.89
N ILE A 95 -7.91 -21.10 -4.04
CA ILE A 95 -8.82 -19.99 -3.77
C ILE A 95 -8.74 -19.57 -2.30
N LEU A 96 -8.83 -20.51 -1.36
CA LEU A 96 -8.70 -20.23 0.08
C LEU A 96 -7.35 -19.58 0.43
N ARG A 97 -6.24 -20.10 -0.13
CA ARG A 97 -4.91 -19.50 0.06
C ARG A 97 -4.83 -18.08 -0.49
N SER A 98 -5.42 -17.83 -1.66
CA SER A 98 -5.48 -16.48 -2.26
C SER A 98 -6.36 -15.49 -1.49
N ALA A 99 -7.25 -16.02 -0.65
CA ALA A 99 -8.08 -15.26 0.29
C ALA A 99 -7.42 -15.12 1.68
N GLY A 100 -6.16 -15.56 1.85
CA GLY A 100 -5.40 -15.44 3.08
C GLY A 100 -5.63 -16.55 4.10
N LEU A 101 -6.55 -17.49 3.84
CA LEU A 101 -6.81 -18.60 4.76
C LEU A 101 -5.68 -19.64 4.67
N ARG A 102 -5.11 -20.00 5.82
CA ARG A 102 -4.06 -21.01 5.95
C ARG A 102 -4.45 -22.15 6.89
N PRO A 103 -3.90 -23.37 6.68
CA PRO A 103 -4.00 -24.46 7.66
C PRO A 103 -3.58 -24.04 9.05
N SER A 104 -4.25 -24.57 10.07
CA SER A 104 -3.83 -24.44 11.47
C SER A 104 -2.58 -25.27 11.79
N ASN A 105 -2.49 -26.52 11.33
CA ASN A 105 -1.48 -27.48 11.82
C ASN A 105 -0.76 -28.32 10.73
N THR A 106 -0.81 -27.93 9.44
CA THR A 106 -0.30 -28.68 8.25
C THR A 106 -1.06 -30.00 7.96
N VAL A 107 -1.42 -30.41 6.73
CA VAL A 107 -1.11 -29.93 5.37
C VAL A 107 -2.40 -29.89 4.52
N TRP A 108 -2.60 -28.81 3.79
CA TRP A 108 -3.64 -28.69 2.75
C TRP A 108 -3.13 -29.13 1.38
N GLU A 109 -2.47 -30.28 1.41
CA GLU A 109 -1.49 -30.87 0.49
C GLU A 109 -0.51 -29.88 -0.18
N GLU A 110 0.78 -30.23 -0.10
CA GLU A 110 1.86 -29.62 -0.87
C GLU A 110 1.51 -29.78 -2.35
N LEU A 111 0.69 -28.87 -2.89
CA LEU A 111 0.64 -28.64 -4.32
C LEU A 111 2.12 -28.49 -4.71
N PRO A 112 2.65 -29.34 -5.62
CA PRO A 112 4.04 -29.23 -6.05
C PRO A 112 4.26 -27.76 -6.32
N SER A 113 5.25 -27.17 -5.63
CA SER A 113 5.58 -25.75 -5.81
C SER A 113 5.59 -25.57 -7.31
N SER A 114 4.65 -24.77 -7.82
CA SER A 114 4.47 -24.52 -9.24
C SER A 114 5.86 -24.52 -9.85
N GLY A 115 6.16 -25.51 -10.70
CA GLY A 115 7.51 -25.69 -11.22
C GLY A 115 8.05 -24.34 -11.66
N THR A 116 9.35 -24.10 -11.43
CA THR A 116 10.04 -22.88 -11.86
C THR A 116 9.39 -22.36 -13.14
N PRO A 117 8.80 -21.13 -13.12
CA PRO A 117 8.01 -20.62 -14.22
C PRO A 117 8.71 -20.91 -15.53
N THR A 118 8.03 -21.57 -16.45
CA THR A 118 8.64 -21.85 -17.75
C THR A 118 8.93 -20.51 -18.44
N ALA A 119 9.89 -20.46 -19.36
CA ALA A 119 10.13 -19.25 -20.15
C ALA A 119 8.84 -18.73 -20.87
N ALA A 120 7.88 -19.62 -21.11
CA ALA A 120 6.55 -19.27 -21.61
C ALA A 120 5.65 -18.58 -20.56
N ASP A 121 5.72 -18.98 -19.28
CA ASP A 121 5.05 -18.30 -18.17
C ASP A 121 5.67 -16.93 -17.87
N GLU A 122 6.99 -16.80 -18.06
CA GLU A 122 7.67 -15.50 -18.00
C GLU A 122 7.24 -14.57 -19.14
N ALA A 123 7.07 -15.11 -20.36
CA ALA A 123 6.53 -14.37 -21.49
C ALA A 123 5.05 -14.01 -21.30
N LEU A 124 4.28 -14.80 -20.54
CA LEU A 124 2.90 -14.47 -20.20
C LEU A 124 2.82 -13.26 -19.27
N PHE A 125 3.82 -13.00 -18.41
CA PHE A 125 3.98 -11.72 -17.70
C PHE A 125 4.48 -10.57 -18.59
N SER A 126 4.17 -10.62 -19.89
CA SER A 126 4.39 -9.53 -20.84
C SER A 126 3.88 -8.18 -20.33
N GLU A 127 4.47 -7.09 -20.83
CA GLU A 127 4.02 -5.72 -20.55
C GLU A 127 2.51 -5.53 -20.71
N THR A 128 1.87 -6.28 -21.61
CA THR A 128 0.42 -6.27 -21.84
C THR A 128 -0.36 -6.73 -20.60
N ASN A 129 0.11 -7.77 -19.90
CA ASN A 129 -0.54 -8.23 -18.68
C ASN A 129 -0.36 -7.23 -17.54
N PHE A 130 0.79 -6.56 -17.48
CA PHE A 130 0.96 -5.48 -16.52
C PHE A 130 0.05 -4.29 -16.84
N LYS A 131 -0.12 -3.88 -18.10
CA LYS A 131 -1.05 -2.78 -18.47
C LYS A 131 -2.48 -3.08 -18.04
N ASN A 132 -2.96 -4.31 -18.27
CA ASN A 132 -4.27 -4.74 -17.80
C ASN A 132 -4.36 -4.75 -16.27
N ALA A 133 -3.32 -5.26 -15.59
CA ALA A 133 -3.25 -5.23 -14.13
C ALA A 133 -3.19 -3.79 -13.59
N ALA A 134 -2.49 -2.87 -14.25
CA ALA A 134 -2.34 -1.48 -13.86
C ALA A 134 -3.69 -0.73 -13.91
N ALA A 135 -4.52 -1.00 -14.92
CA ALA A 135 -5.89 -0.48 -14.98
C ALA A 135 -6.73 -0.98 -13.79
N GLN A 136 -6.67 -2.27 -13.48
CA GLN A 136 -7.35 -2.84 -12.32
C GLN A 136 -6.79 -2.30 -10.98
N MET A 137 -5.49 -2.03 -10.92
CA MET A 137 -4.84 -1.40 -9.76
C MET A 137 -5.35 0.03 -9.57
N LEU A 138 -5.53 0.80 -10.64
CA LEU A 138 -6.09 2.15 -10.56
C LEU A 138 -7.49 2.16 -9.93
N ASP A 139 -8.33 1.19 -10.28
CA ASP A 139 -9.68 1.06 -9.70
C ASP A 139 -9.66 0.76 -8.20
N ARG A 140 -8.59 0.15 -7.70
CA ARG A 140 -8.38 -0.10 -6.27
C ARG A 140 -7.91 1.13 -5.49
N VAL A 141 -7.43 2.19 -6.16
CA VAL A 141 -6.98 3.41 -5.49
C VAL A 141 -8.19 4.15 -4.91
N PRO A 142 -8.22 4.43 -3.59
CA PRO A 142 -9.33 5.12 -2.94
C PRO A 142 -9.73 6.41 -3.67
N GLN A 143 -11.04 6.61 -3.84
CA GLN A 143 -11.57 7.79 -4.55
C GLN A 143 -11.14 9.10 -3.88
N GLU A 144 -11.02 9.10 -2.54
CA GLU A 144 -10.51 10.23 -1.77
C GLU A 144 -9.10 10.64 -2.22
N TRP A 145 -8.19 9.67 -2.37
CA TRP A 145 -6.81 9.92 -2.78
C TRP A 145 -6.75 10.42 -4.22
N ARG A 146 -7.54 9.81 -5.12
CA ARG A 146 -7.62 10.24 -6.53
C ARG A 146 -8.15 11.67 -6.64
N ARG A 147 -9.18 12.02 -5.87
CA ARG A 147 -9.72 13.39 -5.83
C ARG A 147 -8.68 14.39 -5.35
N LEU A 148 -8.01 14.11 -4.22
CA LEU A 148 -6.96 14.99 -3.70
C LEU A 148 -5.84 15.19 -4.73
N LEU A 149 -5.38 14.11 -5.35
CA LEU A 149 -4.36 14.16 -6.39
C LEU A 149 -4.80 15.00 -7.61
N GLN A 150 -6.03 14.82 -8.07
CA GLN A 150 -6.61 15.63 -9.14
C GLN A 150 -6.68 17.11 -8.76
N THR A 151 -6.98 17.43 -7.49
CA THR A 151 -6.99 18.81 -7.02
C THR A 151 -5.59 19.43 -7.00
N PHE A 152 -4.55 18.67 -6.62
CA PHE A 152 -3.16 19.12 -6.74
C PHE A 152 -2.83 19.50 -8.20
N GLN A 153 -3.19 18.63 -9.14
CA GLN A 153 -2.94 18.82 -10.56
C GLN A 153 -3.72 20.02 -11.11
N ALA A 154 -5.01 20.14 -10.78
CA ALA A 154 -5.84 21.28 -11.16
C ALA A 154 -5.33 22.62 -10.60
N ALA A 155 -4.63 22.60 -9.46
CA ALA A 155 -4.01 23.77 -8.84
C ALA A 155 -2.63 24.14 -9.45
N GLY A 156 -2.16 23.42 -10.47
CA GLY A 156 -0.93 23.72 -11.21
C GLY A 156 0.26 22.83 -10.88
N ALA A 157 0.08 21.79 -10.07
CA ALA A 157 1.09 20.73 -9.85
C ALA A 157 0.77 19.51 -10.75
N ASP A 158 0.83 19.70 -12.07
CA ASP A 158 0.50 18.68 -13.09
C ASP A 158 1.29 17.37 -12.90
N GLU A 159 2.50 17.46 -12.35
CA GLU A 159 3.40 16.35 -12.07
C GLU A 159 3.13 15.62 -10.74
N ALA A 160 2.17 16.07 -9.94
CA ALA A 160 1.88 15.45 -8.66
C ALA A 160 1.52 13.97 -8.83
N VAL A 161 2.09 13.12 -7.98
CA VAL A 161 1.87 11.65 -7.97
C VAL A 161 1.78 11.10 -6.54
N ILE A 162 0.95 10.07 -6.33
CA ILE A 162 1.04 9.22 -5.14
C ILE A 162 2.11 8.17 -5.43
N ALA A 163 3.05 7.91 -4.52
CA ALA A 163 4.10 6.92 -4.77
C ALA A 163 4.52 6.15 -3.52
N GLY A 164 5.27 5.06 -3.72
CA GLY A 164 5.95 4.38 -2.62
C GLY A 164 5.05 3.47 -1.78
N GLY A 165 5.19 3.60 -0.47
CA GLY A 165 4.71 2.61 0.50
C GLY A 165 3.21 2.41 0.49
N ALA A 166 2.43 3.48 0.34
CA ALA A 166 0.97 3.44 0.34
C ALA A 166 0.42 2.54 -0.78
N LEU A 167 0.92 2.71 -2.00
CA LEU A 167 0.49 1.92 -3.16
C LEU A 167 0.98 0.47 -3.08
N ARG A 168 2.24 0.28 -2.68
CA ARG A 168 2.78 -1.06 -2.41
C ARG A 168 1.88 -1.83 -1.45
N ASP A 169 1.52 -1.20 -0.33
CA ASP A 169 0.72 -1.83 0.71
C ASP A 169 -0.73 -2.04 0.27
N LEU A 170 -1.32 -1.08 -0.45
CA LEU A 170 -2.65 -1.22 -1.03
C LEU A 170 -2.76 -2.44 -1.96
N PHE A 171 -1.79 -2.60 -2.87
CA PHE A 171 -1.86 -3.65 -3.90
C PHE A 171 -1.48 -5.02 -3.38
N ASN A 172 -0.64 -5.10 -2.34
CA ASN A 172 -0.27 -6.33 -1.65
C ASN A 172 -1.11 -6.60 -0.39
N GLU A 173 -2.26 -5.92 -0.24
CA GLU A 173 -3.26 -6.19 0.80
C GLU A 173 -2.68 -6.09 2.22
N ARG A 174 -1.81 -5.10 2.43
CA ARG A 174 -1.24 -4.76 3.74
C ARG A 174 -1.91 -3.50 4.30
N GLN A 175 -1.84 -3.34 5.62
CA GLN A 175 -2.32 -2.13 6.29
C GLN A 175 -1.57 -0.90 5.77
N ILE A 176 -2.29 0.11 5.29
CA ILE A 176 -1.69 1.39 4.88
C ILE A 176 -1.51 2.25 6.13
N LYS A 177 -0.35 2.90 6.25
CA LYS A 177 -0.05 3.80 7.38
C LYS A 177 -0.32 5.25 6.99
N ASP A 178 0.33 5.68 5.93
CA ASP A 178 0.34 7.04 5.39
C ASP A 178 0.34 6.99 3.85
N VAL A 179 -0.03 8.12 3.23
CA VAL A 179 -0.09 8.32 1.78
C VAL A 179 0.93 9.37 1.38
N ASP A 180 1.98 8.95 0.68
CA ASP A 180 3.02 9.86 0.18
C ASP A 180 2.62 10.46 -1.16
N ILE A 181 2.52 11.79 -1.24
CA ILE A 181 2.26 12.55 -2.47
C ILE A 181 3.49 13.40 -2.78
N PHE A 182 4.07 13.19 -3.96
CA PHE A 182 5.25 13.89 -4.44
C PHE A 182 4.87 14.89 -5.51
N LEU A 183 5.47 16.09 -5.45
CA LEU A 183 5.27 17.17 -6.40
C LEU A 183 6.46 18.14 -6.38
N ARG A 184 6.54 19.07 -7.33
CA ARG A 184 7.58 20.10 -7.32
C ARG A 184 7.26 21.19 -6.34
N SER A 185 8.31 21.75 -5.75
CA SER A 185 8.19 22.94 -4.90
C SER A 185 7.51 24.10 -5.64
N GLN A 186 6.55 24.74 -4.98
CA GLN A 186 5.86 25.95 -5.46
C GLN A 186 6.60 27.24 -5.05
N GLY A 187 7.86 27.10 -4.61
CA GLY A 187 8.75 28.18 -4.22
C GLY A 187 9.15 28.10 -2.76
N SER A 188 8.76 29.08 -1.95
CA SER A 188 9.10 29.11 -0.52
C SER A 188 8.14 28.26 0.32
N GLN A 189 8.57 27.85 1.51
CA GLN A 189 7.73 27.13 2.49
C GLN A 189 6.39 27.84 2.73
N LYS A 190 6.36 29.18 2.75
CA LYS A 190 5.12 29.97 2.88
C LYS A 190 4.18 29.77 1.69
N LYS A 191 4.70 29.70 0.47
CA LYS A 191 3.91 29.40 -0.74
C LYS A 191 3.41 27.96 -0.72
N ASN A 192 4.27 27.00 -0.34
CA ASN A 192 3.89 25.59 -0.20
C ASN A 192 2.77 25.42 0.83
N LYS A 193 2.88 26.02 2.04
CA LYS A 193 1.81 26.00 3.06
C LYS A 193 0.49 26.60 2.56
N LYS A 194 0.55 27.72 1.83
CA LYS A 194 -0.64 28.36 1.25
C LYS A 194 -1.29 27.43 0.20
N PHE A 195 -0.49 26.88 -0.69
CA PHE A 195 -0.93 25.95 -1.73
C PHE A 195 -1.60 24.71 -1.13
N LEU A 196 -1.02 24.11 -0.07
CA LEU A 196 -1.65 22.98 0.62
C LEU A 196 -3.03 23.33 1.19
N LYS A 197 -3.19 24.49 1.81
CA LYS A 197 -4.50 24.92 2.33
C LYS A 197 -5.54 24.98 1.24
N GLU A 198 -5.21 25.62 0.12
CA GLU A 198 -6.11 25.78 -1.04
C GLU A 198 -6.48 24.42 -1.64
N VAL A 199 -5.51 23.50 -1.78
CA VAL A 199 -5.75 22.16 -2.34
C VAL A 199 -6.64 21.31 -1.44
N PHE A 200 -6.37 21.24 -0.13
CA PHE A 200 -7.19 20.42 0.78
C PHE A 200 -8.61 20.97 0.93
N GLU A 201 -8.76 22.30 0.96
CA GLU A 201 -10.08 22.96 0.95
C GLU A 201 -10.84 22.64 -0.34
N ALA A 202 -10.21 22.80 -1.51
CA ALA A 202 -10.83 22.51 -2.80
C ALA A 202 -11.14 21.01 -3.00
N ALA A 203 -10.38 20.11 -2.37
CA ALA A 203 -10.68 18.68 -2.36
C ALA A 203 -11.88 18.31 -1.45
N GLY A 204 -12.36 19.26 -0.64
CA GLY A 204 -13.40 19.03 0.36
C GLY A 204 -12.95 18.11 1.49
N LEU A 205 -11.66 18.16 1.85
CA LEU A 205 -11.09 17.34 2.92
C LEU A 205 -10.86 18.18 4.18
N ASP A 206 -11.59 17.86 5.23
CA ASP A 206 -11.41 18.50 6.53
C ASP A 206 -10.05 18.13 7.13
N VAL A 207 -9.20 19.15 7.29
CA VAL A 207 -7.88 18.99 7.91
C VAL A 207 -7.98 19.08 9.43
N VAL A 208 -7.50 18.03 10.08
CA VAL A 208 -7.50 17.85 11.54
C VAL A 208 -6.30 18.59 12.12
N ALA A 209 -6.51 19.34 13.21
CA ALA A 209 -5.40 19.97 13.93
C ALA A 209 -4.52 18.90 14.60
N GLN A 210 -3.21 19.03 14.46
CA GLN A 210 -2.21 18.09 14.95
C GLN A 210 -1.42 18.75 16.09
N ASP A 211 -1.07 17.95 17.10
CA ASP A 211 -0.17 18.38 18.18
C ASP A 211 1.24 18.53 17.59
N CYS A 212 1.74 19.77 17.56
CA CYS A 212 3.06 20.10 17.02
C CYS A 212 4.08 20.46 18.11
N GLY A 213 3.75 20.18 19.38
CA GLY A 213 4.66 20.31 20.50
C GLY A 213 4.12 21.16 21.65
N TYR A 214 4.99 21.32 22.64
CA TYR A 214 4.70 22.01 23.89
C TYR A 214 5.63 23.22 23.99
N ASP A 215 5.05 24.43 24.07
CA ASP A 215 5.80 25.68 24.25
C ASP A 215 6.11 25.98 25.74
N GLY A 216 5.83 25.03 26.63
CA GLY A 216 5.95 25.20 28.08
C GLY A 216 4.62 25.50 28.78
N TYR A 217 3.61 26.01 28.07
CA TYR A 217 2.36 26.49 28.68
C TYR A 217 1.09 25.99 27.98
N SER A 218 1.15 25.61 26.71
CA SER A 218 0.01 25.09 25.97
C SER A 218 0.42 24.07 24.89
N ARG A 219 -0.51 23.15 24.57
CA ARG A 219 -0.35 22.30 23.37
C ARG A 219 -0.66 23.15 22.14
N LEU A 220 0.34 23.31 21.28
CA LEU A 220 0.15 24.01 20.02
C LEU A 220 -0.51 23.05 19.02
N MET A 221 -1.75 23.35 18.65
CA MET A 221 -2.51 22.56 17.69
C MET A 221 -2.55 23.27 16.34
N GLU A 222 -1.85 22.75 15.34
CA GLU A 222 -1.82 23.32 13.98
C GLU A 222 -2.40 22.33 12.96
N LYS A 223 -3.23 22.83 12.03
CA LYS A 223 -3.72 22.03 10.89
C LYS A 223 -2.62 21.68 9.88
N PHE A 224 -1.60 22.52 9.80
CA PHE A 224 -0.47 22.38 8.86
C PHE A 224 0.82 22.65 9.64
N PRO A 225 1.36 21.65 10.37
CA PRO A 225 2.56 21.81 11.17
C PRO A 225 3.77 22.18 10.29
N GLN A 226 4.84 22.70 10.88
CA GLN A 226 6.04 23.07 10.14
C GLN A 226 6.63 21.87 9.37
N PRO A 227 7.13 22.07 8.14
CA PRO A 227 7.64 20.98 7.35
C PRO A 227 8.99 20.49 7.88
N ARG A 228 9.29 19.23 7.60
CA ARG A 228 10.65 18.70 7.74
C ARG A 228 11.42 19.02 6.46
N THR A 229 12.61 19.60 6.61
CA THR A 229 13.50 19.86 5.48
C THR A 229 14.65 18.87 5.55
N GLU A 230 14.84 18.12 4.47
CA GLU A 230 15.91 17.13 4.35
C GLU A 230 16.72 17.45 3.09
N ALA A 231 18.05 17.39 3.22
CA ALA A 231 18.95 17.44 2.09
C ALA A 231 19.27 16.00 1.69
N ALA A 232 18.77 15.56 0.54
CA ALA A 232 19.08 14.25 -0.01
C ALA A 232 20.18 14.40 -1.07
N ALA A 233 21.34 13.78 -0.84
CA ALA A 233 22.34 13.63 -1.88
C ALA A 233 21.91 12.51 -2.83
N ALA A 234 21.65 12.83 -4.08
CA ALA A 234 21.41 11.84 -5.13
C ALA A 234 22.63 11.79 -6.05
N ASP A 235 23.27 10.63 -6.15
CA ASP A 235 24.30 10.39 -7.16
C ASP A 235 23.63 9.94 -8.46
N THR A 236 23.72 10.77 -9.49
CA THR A 236 23.26 10.41 -10.84
C THR A 236 24.43 10.56 -11.80
N ASN A 237 24.94 9.45 -12.32
CA ASN A 237 26.08 9.39 -13.24
C ASN A 237 27.39 10.00 -12.68
N GLY A 238 27.67 9.82 -11.38
CA GLY A 238 28.90 10.31 -10.74
C GLY A 238 28.87 11.81 -10.43
N VAL A 239 27.72 12.47 -10.61
CA VAL A 239 27.50 13.85 -10.17
C VAL A 239 26.55 13.82 -8.99
N THR A 240 27.08 14.07 -7.79
CA THR A 240 26.28 14.26 -6.58
C THR A 240 25.48 15.55 -6.73
N ARG A 241 24.16 15.42 -6.86
CA ARG A 241 23.23 16.55 -6.82
C ARG A 241 22.50 16.53 -5.49
N GLU A 242 22.59 17.62 -4.75
CA GLU A 242 21.75 17.81 -3.57
C GLU A 242 20.34 18.17 -4.02
N ARG A 243 19.38 17.28 -3.73
CA ARG A 243 17.95 17.55 -3.82
C ARG A 243 17.48 18.02 -2.46
N LYS A 244 16.89 19.21 -2.40
CA LYS A 244 16.20 19.66 -1.20
C LYS A 244 14.78 19.13 -1.25
N MET A 245 14.39 18.45 -0.17
CA MET A 245 13.04 17.94 0.01
C MET A 245 12.40 18.62 1.20
N GLU A 246 11.14 19.01 1.04
CA GLU A 246 10.31 19.59 2.07
C GLU A 246 9.07 18.70 2.26
N SER A 247 8.95 18.07 3.43
CA SER A 247 7.88 17.11 3.74
C SER A 247 6.89 17.69 4.76
N TRP A 248 5.61 17.67 4.42
CA TRP A 248 4.49 18.09 5.26
C TRP A 248 3.63 16.90 5.64
N LYS A 249 3.36 16.74 6.93
CA LYS A 249 2.42 15.74 7.43
C LYS A 249 1.06 16.37 7.71
N VAL A 250 0.04 15.96 6.98
CA VAL A 250 -1.32 16.49 7.05
C VAL A 250 -2.31 15.36 7.36
N MET A 251 -3.07 15.49 8.44
CA MET A 251 -4.16 14.56 8.76
C MET A 251 -5.48 15.09 8.21
N ALA A 252 -6.15 14.37 7.32
CA ALA A 252 -7.38 14.87 6.68
C ALA A 252 -8.41 13.79 6.35
N GLY A 253 -9.64 14.23 6.09
CA GLY A 253 -10.73 13.39 5.62
C GLY A 253 -11.44 12.61 6.75
N PRO A 254 -12.55 11.93 6.43
CA PRO A 254 -13.38 11.22 7.41
C PRO A 254 -12.63 10.07 8.09
N ALA A 255 -11.71 9.41 7.38
CA ALA A 255 -10.87 8.35 7.92
C ALA A 255 -9.66 8.87 8.71
N LYS A 256 -9.46 10.19 8.79
CA LYS A 256 -8.26 10.83 9.35
C LYS A 256 -7.00 10.24 8.73
N THR A 257 -6.96 10.16 7.40
CA THR A 257 -5.83 9.65 6.64
C THR A 257 -4.61 10.55 6.87
N GLU A 258 -3.46 9.94 7.12
CA GLU A 258 -2.17 10.65 7.19
C GLU A 258 -1.61 10.81 5.77
N TYR A 259 -1.47 12.06 5.32
CA TYR A 259 -0.86 12.41 4.05
C TYR A 259 0.53 13.02 4.28
N ASN A 260 1.56 12.46 3.67
CA ASN A 260 2.90 13.04 3.62
C ASN A 260 3.08 13.73 2.26
N ILE A 261 3.01 15.05 2.24
CA ILE A 261 3.17 15.84 1.01
C ILE A 261 4.62 16.29 0.88
N ILE A 262 5.30 15.81 -0.15
CA ILE A 262 6.75 15.91 -0.33
C ILE A 262 7.04 16.79 -1.54
N PHE A 263 7.44 18.03 -1.28
CA PHE A 263 7.91 18.95 -2.30
C PHE A 263 9.38 18.66 -2.63
N VAL A 264 9.64 18.40 -3.91
CA VAL A 264 10.99 18.17 -4.43
C VAL A 264 11.47 19.43 -5.14
N GLU A 265 12.61 19.97 -4.70
CA GLU A 265 13.31 21.03 -5.42
C GLU A 265 14.27 20.38 -6.42
N ASP A 266 14.00 20.54 -7.71
CA ASP A 266 14.89 20.10 -8.78
C ASP A 266 15.50 21.32 -9.49
N ALA A 267 16.83 21.42 -9.41
CA ALA A 267 17.58 22.52 -10.02
C ALA A 267 17.59 22.43 -11.56
N LEU A 268 17.31 21.26 -12.16
CA LEU A 268 17.40 21.06 -13.61
C LEU A 268 16.16 21.55 -14.37
N ASP A 269 15.03 21.68 -13.69
CA ASP A 269 13.74 21.75 -14.36
C ASP A 269 13.39 23.08 -14.99
N LYS A 270 13.98 24.20 -14.56
CA LYS A 270 13.59 25.50 -15.13
C LYS A 270 13.89 25.63 -16.63
N ARG A 271 14.91 24.92 -17.14
CA ARG A 271 15.26 24.94 -18.57
C ARG A 271 14.53 23.85 -19.35
N LEU A 272 14.52 22.62 -18.86
CA LEU A 272 13.83 21.51 -19.54
C LEU A 272 12.30 21.67 -19.55
N ALA A 273 11.71 22.30 -18.54
CA ALA A 273 10.27 22.52 -18.48
C ALA A 273 9.74 23.51 -19.55
N GLN A 274 10.61 24.27 -20.21
CA GLN A 274 10.19 25.18 -21.29
C GLN A 274 10.11 24.49 -22.66
N GLU A 275 10.86 23.41 -22.86
CA GLU A 275 11.04 22.78 -24.18
C GLU A 275 10.31 21.45 -24.32
N THR A 276 9.89 20.85 -23.21
CA THR A 276 9.32 19.49 -23.17
C THR A 276 7.80 19.54 -22.94
N SER A 277 7.03 18.64 -23.53
CA SER A 277 5.57 18.63 -23.31
C SER A 277 5.22 18.31 -21.85
N ARG A 278 4.05 18.77 -21.37
CA ARG A 278 3.60 18.50 -19.98
C ARG A 278 3.59 17.01 -19.63
N ARG A 279 3.17 16.16 -20.59
CA ARG A 279 3.14 14.71 -20.41
C ARG A 279 4.54 14.12 -20.22
N GLU A 280 5.51 14.56 -21.01
CA GLU A 280 6.89 14.12 -20.88
C GLU A 280 7.53 14.62 -19.58
N GLN A 281 7.26 15.86 -19.17
CA GLN A 281 7.74 16.38 -17.88
C GLN A 281 7.26 15.54 -16.71
N ARG A 282 5.99 15.15 -16.73
CA ARG A 282 5.39 14.25 -15.74
C ARG A 282 6.07 12.88 -15.76
N SER A 283 6.24 12.28 -16.94
CA SER A 283 6.91 10.99 -17.08
C SER A 283 8.37 11.03 -16.57
N LEU A 284 9.10 12.11 -16.87
CA LEU A 284 10.48 12.30 -16.41
C LEU A 284 10.54 12.50 -14.89
N PHE A 285 9.62 13.29 -14.33
CA PHE A 285 9.51 13.48 -12.89
C PHE A 285 9.21 12.15 -12.17
N THR A 286 8.18 11.42 -12.61
CA THR A 286 7.80 10.14 -12.02
C THR A 286 8.90 9.10 -12.18
N GLY A 287 9.52 8.97 -13.36
CA GLY A 287 10.63 8.02 -13.57
C GLY A 287 11.82 8.32 -12.68
N GLY A 288 12.29 9.58 -12.66
CA GLY A 288 13.39 10.01 -11.81
C GLY A 288 13.10 9.94 -10.31
N LEU A 289 11.83 10.06 -9.91
CA LEU A 289 11.37 9.84 -8.54
C LEU A 289 11.44 8.35 -8.19
N LEU A 290 10.84 7.48 -8.99
CA LEU A 290 10.80 6.04 -8.72
C LEU A 290 12.20 5.44 -8.64
N ASP A 291 13.08 5.86 -9.55
CA ASP A 291 14.48 5.43 -9.54
C ASP A 291 15.20 5.83 -8.25
N SER A 292 14.77 6.91 -7.58
CA SER A 292 15.42 7.39 -6.35
C SER A 292 15.09 6.56 -5.10
N PHE A 293 14.06 5.70 -5.13
CA PHE A 293 13.74 4.85 -3.99
C PHE A 293 14.77 3.75 -3.76
N ASP A 294 15.01 3.46 -2.48
CA ASP A 294 15.97 2.46 -2.00
C ASP A 294 15.50 1.03 -2.24
N ILE A 295 14.21 0.75 -2.06
CA ILE A 295 13.62 -0.59 -2.11
C ILE A 295 12.80 -0.78 -3.40
N GLY A 296 13.01 -1.90 -4.11
CA GLY A 296 12.31 -2.25 -5.35
C GLY A 296 10.78 -2.24 -5.22
N LEU A 297 10.24 -2.82 -4.15
CA LEU A 297 8.82 -2.75 -3.80
C LEU A 297 8.24 -1.34 -3.63
N CYS A 298 9.07 -0.32 -3.40
CA CYS A 298 8.60 1.07 -3.32
C CYS A 298 8.55 1.75 -4.69
N GLN A 299 9.09 1.15 -5.75
CA GLN A 299 9.19 1.75 -7.08
C GLN A 299 7.89 1.65 -7.89
N ILE A 300 6.81 2.18 -7.31
CA ILE A 300 5.47 2.28 -7.88
C ILE A 300 4.85 3.66 -7.59
N ALA A 301 4.14 4.20 -8.57
CA ALA A 301 3.45 5.48 -8.50
C ALA A 301 2.06 5.39 -9.17
N CYS A 302 1.17 6.29 -8.78
CA CYS A 302 -0.12 6.55 -9.40
C CYS A 302 -0.22 8.04 -9.67
N ASP A 303 -0.43 8.40 -10.92
CA ASP A 303 -0.58 9.78 -11.34
C ASP A 303 -2.06 10.20 -11.42
N GLY A 304 -2.98 9.31 -11.08
CA GLY A 304 -4.42 9.54 -11.14
C GLY A 304 -5.06 9.19 -12.48
N GLN A 305 -4.25 8.91 -13.51
CA GLN A 305 -4.69 8.36 -14.80
C GLN A 305 -4.16 6.94 -15.00
N GLU A 306 -2.95 6.65 -14.55
CA GLU A 306 -2.33 5.34 -14.64
C GLU A 306 -1.47 5.00 -13.41
N VAL A 307 -1.21 3.71 -13.24
CA VAL A 307 -0.25 3.19 -12.27
C VAL A 307 1.04 2.87 -13.02
N VAL A 308 2.13 3.53 -12.65
CA VAL A 308 3.46 3.37 -13.22
C VAL A 308 4.31 2.59 -12.24
N SER A 309 5.08 1.61 -12.73
CA SER A 309 6.04 0.89 -11.90
C SER A 309 7.33 0.59 -12.66
N THR A 310 8.42 0.40 -11.93
CA THR A 310 9.69 -0.03 -12.51
C THR A 310 9.73 -1.56 -12.68
N PRO A 311 10.71 -2.09 -13.42
CA PRO A 311 10.98 -3.53 -13.46
C PRO A 311 11.26 -4.12 -12.08
N ALA A 312 11.95 -3.39 -11.18
CA ALA A 312 12.30 -3.89 -9.86
C ALA A 312 11.07 -4.13 -8.97
N TYR A 313 10.07 -3.24 -9.00
CA TYR A 313 8.79 -3.46 -8.33
C TYR A 313 8.10 -4.74 -8.84
N ARG A 314 8.02 -4.90 -10.16
CA ARG A 314 7.34 -6.05 -10.78
C ARG A 314 8.02 -7.35 -10.41
N ASP A 315 9.34 -7.36 -10.43
CA ASP A 315 10.14 -8.51 -10.06
C ASP A 315 9.97 -8.89 -8.58
N ASP A 316 10.02 -7.90 -7.69
CA ASP A 316 9.81 -8.11 -6.25
C ASP A 316 8.43 -8.70 -5.96
N VAL A 317 7.36 -8.19 -6.59
CA VAL A 317 6.00 -8.74 -6.44
C VAL A 317 5.90 -10.16 -7.00
N LYS A 318 6.47 -10.41 -8.19
CA LYS A 318 6.44 -11.72 -8.85
C LYS A 318 7.13 -12.79 -8.00
N HIS A 319 8.28 -12.46 -7.41
CA HIS A 319 9.11 -13.42 -6.68
C HIS A 319 8.93 -13.35 -5.15
N GLN A 320 7.98 -12.54 -4.66
CA GLN A 320 7.78 -12.28 -3.24
C GLN A 320 9.11 -11.93 -2.54
N ARG A 321 9.82 -10.95 -3.11
CA ARG A 321 11.14 -10.50 -2.68
C ARG A 321 11.11 -9.04 -2.27
N VAL A 322 11.98 -8.67 -1.34
CA VAL A 322 12.31 -7.28 -1.00
C VAL A 322 13.74 -7.04 -1.46
N SER A 323 13.89 -6.26 -2.53
CA SER A 323 15.20 -5.92 -3.08
C SER A 323 15.66 -4.55 -2.62
N LEU A 324 16.86 -4.48 -2.04
CA LEU A 324 17.56 -3.22 -1.81
C LEU A 324 18.36 -2.85 -3.08
N LEU A 325 18.09 -1.67 -3.63
CA LEU A 325 18.68 -1.18 -4.89
C LEU A 325 19.64 -0.02 -4.65
N ARG A 326 19.24 0.95 -3.82
CA ARG A 326 20.01 2.19 -3.58
C ARG A 326 20.07 2.51 -2.09
N PRO A 327 21.08 2.01 -1.36
CA PRO A 327 21.21 2.33 0.05
C PRO A 327 21.43 3.85 0.25
N ASN A 328 20.67 4.42 1.17
CA ASN A 328 20.67 5.81 1.60
C ASN A 328 20.66 5.90 3.15
N ILE A 329 20.70 7.13 3.68
CA ILE A 329 20.56 7.37 5.11
C ILE A 329 19.15 6.94 5.54
N GLY A 330 19.06 6.02 6.50
CA GLY A 330 17.78 5.51 6.98
C GLY A 330 17.29 4.24 6.26
N THR A 331 18.04 3.74 5.26
CA THR A 331 17.69 2.50 4.54
C THR A 331 17.59 1.30 5.48
N GLU A 332 18.45 1.18 6.49
CA GLU A 332 18.43 0.03 7.40
C GLU A 332 17.11 -0.01 8.19
N GLU A 333 16.69 1.10 8.78
CA GLU A 333 15.42 1.21 9.48
C GLU A 333 14.23 1.05 8.53
N HIS A 334 14.33 1.60 7.31
CA HIS A 334 13.28 1.46 6.29
C HIS A 334 13.11 0.00 5.86
N LEU A 335 14.21 -0.66 5.51
CA LEU A 335 14.25 -2.06 5.11
C LEU A 335 13.77 -2.97 6.23
N GLN A 336 14.17 -2.73 7.48
CA GLN A 336 13.70 -3.52 8.62
C GLN A 336 12.18 -3.42 8.80
N ARG A 337 11.60 -2.22 8.62
CA ARG A 337 10.13 -2.04 8.66
C ARG A 337 9.43 -2.80 7.53
N VAL A 338 9.96 -2.73 6.30
CA VAL A 338 9.39 -3.41 5.14
C VAL A 338 9.51 -4.93 5.30
N ALA A 339 10.69 -5.45 5.66
CA ALA A 339 10.90 -6.88 5.88
C ALA A 339 9.95 -7.46 6.94
N ARG A 340 9.74 -6.75 8.05
CA ARG A 340 8.77 -7.15 9.09
C ARG A 340 7.33 -7.17 8.57
N LYS A 341 6.96 -6.19 7.73
CA LYS A 341 5.60 -6.06 7.19
C LYS A 341 5.29 -7.12 6.13
N TYR A 342 6.31 -7.54 5.40
CA TYR A 342 6.26 -8.56 4.35
C TYR A 342 6.87 -9.86 4.85
N ASP A 343 6.40 -10.33 6.01
CA ASP A 343 6.87 -11.59 6.59
C ASP A 343 6.75 -12.75 5.60
N GLY A 344 7.79 -13.59 5.54
CA GLY A 344 7.95 -14.67 4.58
C GLY A 344 8.48 -14.28 3.19
N TRP A 345 8.62 -12.99 2.89
CA TRP A 345 9.25 -12.54 1.63
C TRP A 345 10.76 -12.66 1.71
N GLN A 346 11.39 -13.08 0.61
CA GLN A 346 12.84 -13.24 0.54
C GLN A 346 13.53 -11.88 0.47
N LEU A 347 14.69 -11.75 1.09
CA LEU A 347 15.53 -10.55 0.95
C LEU A 347 16.60 -10.82 -0.11
N ASN A 348 16.88 -9.87 -1.02
CA ASN A 348 18.05 -9.99 -1.91
C ASN A 348 19.37 -9.92 -1.10
N ALA A 349 20.50 -10.28 -1.73
CA ALA A 349 21.79 -10.35 -1.05
C ALA A 349 22.18 -9.00 -0.41
N GLU A 350 21.89 -7.90 -1.09
CA GLU A 350 22.13 -6.54 -0.63
C GLU A 350 21.29 -6.20 0.61
N ALA A 351 20.00 -6.54 0.61
CA ALA A 351 19.11 -6.35 1.75
C ALA A 351 19.53 -7.21 2.95
N GLN A 352 19.90 -8.48 2.73
CA GLN A 352 20.41 -9.35 3.79
C GLN A 352 21.69 -8.77 4.41
N LYS A 353 22.61 -8.30 3.57
CA LYS A 353 23.85 -7.66 4.02
C LYS A 353 23.57 -6.38 4.82
N ALA A 354 22.58 -5.60 4.42
CA ALA A 354 22.20 -4.37 5.12
C ALA A 354 21.57 -4.63 6.50
N LEU A 355 20.82 -5.73 6.67
CA LEU A 355 20.23 -6.11 7.96
C LEU A 355 21.12 -6.99 8.83
N THR A 356 22.24 -7.49 8.31
CA THR A 356 23.17 -8.28 9.10
C THR A 356 23.87 -7.35 10.09
N PRO A 357 23.74 -7.60 11.42
CA PRO A 357 24.36 -6.73 12.41
C PRO A 357 25.86 -6.65 12.15
N LYS A 358 26.38 -5.43 12.01
CA LYS A 358 27.81 -5.21 11.85
C LYS A 358 28.50 -5.74 13.12
N PRO A 359 29.62 -6.48 12.98
CA PRO A 359 30.40 -6.86 14.15
C PRO A 359 30.74 -5.59 14.95
N PRO A 360 30.78 -5.67 16.29
CA PRO A 360 31.12 -4.52 17.12
C PRO A 360 32.42 -3.91 16.60
N SER A 361 32.41 -2.60 16.36
CA SER A 361 33.64 -1.91 15.95
C SER A 361 34.72 -2.25 16.98
N PRO A 362 35.94 -2.62 16.55
CA PRO A 362 37.01 -2.90 17.50
C PRO A 362 37.12 -1.71 18.46
N PRO A 363 37.37 -1.96 19.76
CA PRO A 363 37.47 -0.89 20.74
C PRO A 363 38.44 0.15 20.19
N ARG A 364 37.98 1.39 20.06
CA ARG A 364 38.86 2.49 19.61
C ARG A 364 40.02 2.50 20.58
N HIS A 365 41.21 2.11 20.11
CA HIS A 365 42.41 2.22 20.93
C HIS A 365 42.45 3.66 21.45
N PRO A 366 42.67 3.86 22.76
CA PRO A 366 42.79 5.20 23.31
C PRO A 366 43.83 5.92 22.46
N LEU A 367 43.42 7.01 21.81
CA LEU A 367 44.35 7.85 21.07
C LEU A 367 45.41 8.25 22.09
N HIS A 368 46.64 7.73 21.94
CA HIS A 368 47.77 8.21 22.71
C HIS A 368 47.90 9.69 22.34
N ILE A 369 47.35 10.55 23.19
CA ILE A 369 47.57 11.99 23.12
C ILE A 369 49.06 12.14 23.39
N ARG A 370 49.86 12.22 22.32
CA ARG A 370 51.25 12.64 22.43
C ARG A 370 51.22 14.10 22.85
N THR A 371 51.37 14.34 24.15
CA THR A 371 51.78 15.63 24.67
C THR A 371 53.19 15.90 24.12
N TRP A 372 53.29 16.83 23.18
CA TRP A 372 54.57 17.42 22.79
C TRP A 372 54.95 18.40 23.90
N TYR A 373 56.01 18.09 24.64
CA TYR A 373 56.67 19.00 25.58
C TYR A 373 57.91 19.62 24.94
#